data_AF-A0A2M7VHG5-F1
#
_entry.id   AF-A0A2M7VHG5-F1
#
_cell.length_a   1.000
_cell.length_b   1.000
_cell.length_c   1.000
_cell.angle_alpha   90.00
_cell.angle_beta   90.00
_cell.angle_gamma   90.00
#
_symmetry.space_group_name_H-M   'P 1'
#
loop_
_entity.id
_entity.type
_entity.pdbx_description
1 polymer ?
#
loop_
_entity_poly.entity_id
_entity_poly.type
_entity_poly.pdbx_seq_one_letter_code
_entity_poly.pdbx_strand_id
1 'polypeptide(L)'
;MSQQILQRLRFSKKQNDKITKLVKYHLFYYNVDEVGSSSVRRLVRNVGPDNIEELLQVRKADRIGSGVPKAEPYKLRHLKYLVEKVAQDPIAPKMIKINGHEIMKILGISAGPKVGQVLSYLLSQVLSEPKNNTKEFLEAEVKKLGKLSDQALQKLAQQAKKDVEYVETKRDNMTKQKYWVT
;
A
#
# COMPACT_ATOMS: atom_id res chain seq x y z
N MET A 1 8.50 13.01 29.17
CA MET A 1 7.49 12.75 30.22
C MET A 1 6.97 11.30 30.20
N SER A 2 6.23 10.85 29.18
CA SER A 2 5.61 9.50 29.18
C SER A 2 6.62 8.35 29.37
N GLN A 3 7.75 8.38 28.67
CA GLN A 3 8.81 7.38 28.81
C GLN A 3 9.34 7.25 30.25
N GLN A 4 9.55 8.38 30.93
CA GLN A 4 10.06 8.43 32.32
C GLN A 4 9.04 7.82 33.30
N ILE A 5 7.75 8.12 33.10
CA ILE A 5 6.66 7.55 33.92
C ILE A 5 6.59 6.04 33.72
N LEU A 6 6.65 5.56 32.48
CA LEU A 6 6.60 4.13 32.16
C LEU A 6 7.82 3.37 32.71
N GLN A 7 9.01 3.98 32.69
CA GLN A 7 10.22 3.42 33.32
C GLN A 7 10.04 3.30 34.84
N ARG A 8 9.53 4.35 35.49
CA ARG A 8 9.25 4.33 36.94
C ARG A 8 8.24 3.24 37.32
N LEU A 9 7.23 3.02 36.48
CA LEU A 9 6.22 1.96 36.66
C LEU A 9 6.70 0.57 36.21
N ARG A 10 7.98 0.42 35.83
CA ARG A 10 8.62 -0.87 35.47
C ARG A 10 7.97 -1.59 34.28
N PHE A 11 7.42 -0.87 33.32
CA PHE A 11 6.97 -1.46 32.06
C PHE A 11 8.15 -2.06 31.28
N SER A 12 7.90 -3.15 30.53
CA SER A 12 8.91 -3.72 29.65
C SER A 12 9.38 -2.69 28.62
N LYS A 13 10.64 -2.83 28.15
CA LYS A 13 11.19 -1.96 27.10
C LYS A 13 10.28 -1.90 25.86
N LYS A 14 9.77 -3.06 25.43
CA LYS A 14 8.82 -3.17 24.30
C LYS A 14 7.55 -2.35 24.52
N GLN A 15 6.94 -2.43 25.71
CA GLN A 15 5.76 -1.62 26.04
C GLN A 15 6.10 -0.14 26.09
N ASN A 16 7.24 0.22 26.68
CA ASN A 16 7.66 1.61 26.79
C ASN A 16 7.84 2.28 25.42
N ASP A 17 8.60 1.64 24.54
CA ASP A 17 8.87 2.15 23.19
C ASP A 17 7.57 2.31 22.40
N LYS A 18 6.66 1.33 22.52
CA LYS A 18 5.36 1.34 21.85
C LYS A 18 4.45 2.45 22.39
N ILE A 19 4.20 2.49 23.69
CA ILE A 19 3.30 3.47 24.32
C ILE A 19 3.83 4.88 24.10
N THR A 20 5.13 5.12 24.29
CA THR A 20 5.75 6.43 24.05
C THR A 20 5.57 6.86 22.61
N LYS A 21 5.67 5.92 21.65
CA LYS A 21 5.42 6.21 20.23
C LYS A 21 3.96 6.57 19.97
N LEU A 22 3.00 5.82 20.51
CA LEU A 22 1.57 6.14 20.37
C LEU A 22 1.25 7.53 20.96
N VAL A 23 1.73 7.84 22.16
CA VAL A 23 1.56 9.16 22.79
C VAL A 23 2.25 10.26 21.98
N LYS A 24 3.44 10.02 21.43
CA LYS A 24 4.13 11.02 20.61
C LYS A 24 3.33 11.39 19.35
N TYR A 25 2.68 10.41 18.73
CA TYR A 25 2.05 10.61 17.43
C TYR A 25 0.54 10.83 17.47
N HIS A 26 -0.19 10.60 18.58
CA HIS A 26 -1.66 10.60 18.57
C HIS A 26 -2.35 11.94 18.21
N LEU A 27 -1.71 13.09 18.48
CA LEU A 27 -2.26 14.43 18.20
C LEU A 27 -2.00 14.94 16.77
N PHE A 28 -1.83 14.03 15.80
CA PHE A 28 -1.61 14.44 14.42
C PHE A 28 -2.85 15.16 13.83
N TYR A 29 -2.59 16.16 12.98
CA TYR A 29 -3.63 16.86 12.25
C TYR A 29 -4.24 15.97 11.16
N TYR A 30 -5.57 16.02 11.03
CA TYR A 30 -6.27 15.32 9.96
C TYR A 30 -7.59 15.99 9.58
N ASN A 31 -7.67 16.46 8.34
CA ASN A 31 -8.90 16.86 7.66
C ASN A 31 -8.98 16.20 6.29
N VAL A 32 -10.21 15.89 5.89
CA VAL A 32 -10.52 15.41 4.53
C VAL A 32 -10.18 16.54 3.55
N ASP A 33 -9.70 16.19 2.36
CA ASP A 33 -9.26 17.09 1.28
C ASP A 33 -8.00 17.92 1.55
N GLU A 34 -7.63 18.13 2.81
CA GLU A 34 -6.38 18.82 3.17
C GLU A 34 -5.19 17.86 3.35
N VAL A 35 -5.44 16.69 3.94
CA VAL A 35 -4.39 15.71 4.22
C VAL A 35 -4.37 14.62 3.15
N GLY A 36 -3.40 14.72 2.24
CA GLY A 36 -3.18 13.74 1.18
C GLY A 36 -2.50 12.44 1.65
N SER A 37 -2.53 11.43 0.78
CA SER A 37 -1.96 10.09 1.02
C SER A 37 -0.45 10.10 1.35
N SER A 38 0.30 11.11 0.90
CA SER A 38 1.73 11.26 1.23
C SER A 38 1.96 11.50 2.73
N SER A 39 1.13 12.31 3.36
CA SER A 39 1.19 12.58 4.81
C SER A 39 0.80 11.35 5.61
N VAL A 40 -0.22 10.60 5.16
CA VAL A 40 -0.61 9.33 5.78
C VAL A 40 0.51 8.30 5.68
N ARG A 41 1.19 8.17 4.52
CA ARG A 41 2.38 7.30 4.38
C ARG A 41 3.49 7.67 5.37
N ARG A 42 3.72 8.98 5.57
CA ARG A 42 4.72 9.45 6.55
C ARG A 42 4.32 9.07 7.98
N LEU A 43 3.04 9.21 8.33
CA LEU A 43 2.52 8.78 9.63
C LEU A 43 2.72 7.28 9.85
N VAL A 44 2.32 6.45 8.87
CA VAL A 44 2.51 4.99 8.90
C VAL A 44 3.98 4.62 9.06
N ARG A 45 4.89 5.25 8.32
CA ARG A 45 6.34 5.00 8.45
C ARG A 45 6.89 5.37 9.84
N ASN A 46 6.48 6.50 10.39
CA ASN A 46 6.99 6.98 11.68
C ASN A 46 6.47 6.14 12.85
N VAL A 47 5.21 5.73 12.79
CA VAL A 47 4.53 4.96 13.84
C VAL A 47 4.85 3.47 13.71
N GLY A 48 5.09 3.00 12.49
CA GLY A 48 5.26 1.59 12.13
C GLY A 48 3.89 0.95 11.85
N PRO A 49 3.79 0.09 10.82
CA PRO A 49 2.51 -0.48 10.37
C PRO A 49 1.79 -1.23 11.50
N ASP A 50 2.53 -1.98 12.32
CA ASP A 50 1.98 -2.78 13.43
C ASP A 50 1.31 -1.94 14.53
N ASN A 51 1.61 -0.64 14.62
CA ASN A 51 1.09 0.24 15.67
C ASN A 51 -0.04 1.16 15.18
N ILE A 52 -0.37 1.15 13.89
CA ILE A 52 -1.33 2.10 13.33
C ILE A 52 -2.74 1.86 13.83
N GLU A 53 -3.16 0.60 13.94
CA GLU A 53 -4.47 0.27 14.49
C GLU A 53 -4.62 0.80 15.92
N GLU A 54 -3.62 0.58 16.77
CA GLU A 54 -3.64 1.10 18.14
C GLU A 54 -3.57 2.63 18.21
N LEU A 55 -2.86 3.29 17.27
CA LEU A 55 -2.90 4.75 17.16
C LEU A 55 -4.31 5.26 16.89
N LEU A 56 -5.04 4.59 15.99
CA LEU A 56 -6.44 4.92 15.68
C LEU A 56 -7.36 4.66 16.87
N GLN A 57 -7.09 3.60 17.65
CA GLN A 57 -7.81 3.32 18.90
C GLN A 57 -7.57 4.40 19.96
N VAL A 58 -6.33 4.87 20.14
CA VAL A 58 -6.02 6.00 21.05
C VAL A 58 -6.80 7.23 20.65
N ARG A 59 -6.87 7.56 19.36
CA ARG A 59 -7.65 8.70 18.86
C ARG A 59 -9.16 8.52 19.08
N LYS A 60 -9.68 7.30 18.92
CA LYS A 60 -11.08 6.99 19.23
C LYS A 60 -11.37 7.15 20.72
N ALA A 61 -10.46 6.67 21.59
CA ALA A 61 -10.58 6.80 23.03
C ALA A 61 -10.57 8.26 23.50
N ASP A 62 -9.66 9.08 22.96
CA ASP A 62 -9.59 10.52 23.23
C ASP A 62 -10.90 11.25 22.87
N ARG A 63 -11.49 10.90 21.72
CA ARG A 63 -12.79 11.42 21.31
C ARG A 63 -13.92 11.03 22.27
N ILE A 64 -13.98 9.76 22.67
CA ILE A 64 -14.97 9.27 23.64
C ILE A 64 -14.81 10.01 24.97
N GLY A 65 -13.58 10.13 25.48
CA GLY A 65 -13.27 10.87 26.71
C GLY A 65 -13.64 12.35 26.64
N SER A 66 -13.59 12.95 25.44
CA SER A 66 -13.98 14.35 25.21
C SER A 66 -15.49 14.57 25.10
N GLY A 67 -16.32 13.52 25.26
CA GLY A 67 -17.79 13.64 25.25
C GLY A 67 -18.40 13.98 23.90
N VAL A 68 -17.70 13.78 22.79
CA VAL A 68 -18.22 14.10 21.46
C VAL A 68 -19.36 13.14 21.06
N PRO A 69 -20.39 13.59 20.32
CA PRO A 69 -21.57 12.77 20.01
C PRO A 69 -21.29 11.47 19.22
N LYS A 70 -20.20 11.45 18.45
CA LYS A 70 -19.80 10.29 17.63
C LYS A 70 -18.33 9.96 17.87
N ALA A 71 -18.10 8.77 18.44
CA ALA A 71 -16.76 8.20 18.63
C ALA A 71 -16.03 8.00 17.29
N GLU A 72 -16.75 7.57 16.24
CA GLU A 72 -16.21 7.38 14.89
C GLU A 72 -16.88 8.31 13.86
N PRO A 73 -16.44 9.59 13.77
CA PRO A 73 -16.92 10.50 12.75
C PRO A 73 -16.40 10.10 11.36
N TYR A 74 -16.99 10.69 10.31
CA TYR A 74 -16.54 10.48 8.93
C TYR A 74 -15.02 10.66 8.75
N LYS A 75 -14.43 11.70 9.37
CA LYS A 75 -12.98 11.94 9.32
C LYS A 75 -12.15 10.74 9.81
N LEU A 76 -12.55 10.08 10.91
CA LEU A 76 -11.81 8.94 11.42
C LEU A 76 -11.94 7.72 10.48
N ARG A 77 -13.11 7.54 9.87
CA ARG A 77 -13.32 6.47 8.88
C ARG A 77 -12.55 6.71 7.58
N HIS A 78 -12.56 7.94 7.09
CA HIS A 78 -11.76 8.34 5.92
C HIS A 78 -10.25 8.14 6.17
N LEU A 79 -9.78 8.41 7.40
CA LEU A 79 -8.40 8.11 7.76
C LEU A 79 -8.11 6.60 7.76
N LYS A 80 -8.99 5.77 8.33
CA LYS A 80 -8.86 4.30 8.29
C LYS A 80 -8.77 3.79 6.84
N TYR A 81 -9.64 4.31 5.97
CA TYR A 81 -9.59 4.06 4.53
C TYR A 81 -8.24 4.45 3.92
N LEU A 82 -7.74 5.68 4.16
CA LEU A 82 -6.47 6.11 3.60
C LEU A 82 -5.30 5.28 4.13
N VAL A 83 -5.30 4.93 5.41
CA VAL A 83 -4.29 4.06 6.02
C VAL A 83 -4.25 2.70 5.31
N GLU A 84 -5.41 2.05 5.12
CA GLU A 84 -5.47 0.76 4.45
C GLU A 84 -5.12 0.88 2.96
N LYS A 85 -5.59 1.94 2.31
CA LYS A 85 -5.25 2.25 0.90
C LYS A 85 -3.76 2.47 0.69
N VAL A 86 -3.06 3.13 1.61
CA VAL A 86 -1.60 3.33 1.46
C VAL A 86 -0.79 2.15 1.98
N ALA A 87 -1.37 1.28 2.80
CA ALA A 87 -0.76 0.01 3.23
C ALA A 87 -0.88 -1.06 2.15
N GLN A 88 -1.92 -1.00 1.33
CA GLN A 88 -1.93 -1.66 0.04
C GLN A 88 -0.92 -0.94 -0.85
N ASP A 89 0.27 -1.52 -1.03
CA ASP A 89 1.24 -1.00 -1.98
C ASP A 89 0.53 -0.76 -3.32
N PRO A 90 0.78 0.39 -4.00
CA PRO A 90 0.26 0.61 -5.34
C PRO A 90 0.58 -0.60 -6.20
N ILE A 91 -0.36 -1.04 -7.05
CA ILE A 91 -0.12 -2.19 -7.91
C ILE A 91 0.90 -1.76 -8.95
N ALA A 92 2.17 -1.99 -8.61
CA ALA A 92 3.29 -1.44 -9.33
C ALA A 92 4.09 -2.59 -9.98
N PRO A 93 4.73 -2.33 -11.13
CA PRO A 93 5.72 -3.24 -11.70
C PRO A 93 6.87 -3.60 -10.74
N LYS A 94 7.02 -2.91 -9.61
CA LYS A 94 8.00 -3.25 -8.56
C LYS A 94 7.59 -4.43 -7.69
N MET A 95 6.32 -4.86 -7.75
CA MET A 95 5.80 -5.99 -6.98
C MET A 95 6.20 -7.35 -7.57
N ILE A 96 6.55 -7.40 -8.86
CA ILE A 96 6.99 -8.64 -9.50
C ILE A 96 8.48 -8.86 -9.25
N LYS A 97 8.90 -10.12 -9.13
CA LYS A 97 10.30 -10.51 -8.79
C LYS A 97 11.33 -10.25 -9.90
N ILE A 98 10.92 -9.66 -11.02
CA ILE A 98 11.80 -9.33 -12.13
C ILE A 98 11.71 -7.83 -12.45
N ASN A 99 12.84 -7.21 -12.76
CA ASN A 99 12.89 -5.80 -13.12
C ASN A 99 13.19 -5.58 -14.61
N GLY A 100 13.11 -4.32 -15.05
CA GLY A 100 13.37 -3.96 -16.46
C GLY A 100 14.77 -4.32 -16.95
N HIS A 101 15.78 -4.30 -16.08
CA HIS A 101 17.15 -4.67 -16.45
C HIS A 101 17.29 -6.16 -16.76
N GLU A 102 16.63 -7.00 -15.96
CA GLU A 102 16.59 -8.44 -16.21
C GLU A 102 15.84 -8.77 -17.51
N ILE A 103 14.74 -8.08 -17.80
CA ILE A 103 14.01 -8.24 -19.06
C ILE A 103 14.89 -7.88 -20.26
N MET A 104 15.60 -6.74 -20.18
CA MET A 104 16.55 -6.32 -21.22
C MET A 104 17.62 -7.40 -21.46
N LYS A 105 18.18 -7.96 -20.38
CA LYS A 105 19.20 -9.02 -20.45
C LYS A 105 18.66 -10.32 -21.08
N ILE A 106 17.45 -10.73 -20.72
CA ILE A 106 16.84 -11.98 -21.23
C ILE A 106 16.49 -11.87 -22.71
N LEU A 107 15.99 -10.71 -23.13
CA LEU A 107 15.53 -10.48 -24.51
C LEU A 107 16.64 -9.94 -25.43
N GLY A 108 17.77 -9.51 -24.88
CA GLY A 108 18.85 -8.88 -25.65
C GLY A 108 18.43 -7.54 -26.27
N ILE A 109 17.53 -6.81 -25.63
CA ILE A 109 17.00 -5.53 -26.13
C ILE A 109 17.49 -4.35 -25.31
N SER A 110 17.56 -3.19 -25.95
CA SER A 110 17.81 -1.92 -25.27
C SER A 110 16.57 -1.44 -24.50
N ALA A 111 16.76 -0.44 -23.63
CA ALA A 111 15.66 0.21 -22.95
C ALA A 111 14.66 0.78 -23.98
N GLY A 112 13.37 0.54 -23.75
CA GLY A 112 12.32 1.01 -24.65
C GLY A 112 10.92 0.60 -24.21
N PRO A 113 9.87 1.01 -24.96
CA PRO A 113 8.47 0.75 -24.63
C PRO A 113 8.16 -0.74 -24.43
N LYS A 114 8.85 -1.61 -25.18
CA LYS A 114 8.73 -3.07 -25.11
C LYS A 114 8.96 -3.62 -23.70
N VAL A 115 9.95 -3.08 -22.97
CA VAL A 115 10.24 -3.48 -21.58
C VAL A 115 9.06 -3.14 -20.67
N GLY A 116 8.50 -1.94 -20.82
CA GLY A 116 7.33 -1.49 -20.05
C GLY A 116 6.08 -2.32 -20.35
N GLN A 117 5.88 -2.72 -21.62
CA GLN A 117 4.77 -3.56 -22.04
C GLN A 117 4.84 -4.96 -21.40
N VAL A 118 6.03 -5.58 -21.40
CA VAL A 118 6.28 -6.86 -20.73
C VAL A 118 6.00 -6.74 -19.23
N LEU A 119 6.51 -5.70 -18.58
CA LEU A 119 6.27 -5.45 -17.15
C LEU A 119 4.78 -5.32 -16.82
N SER A 120 4.01 -4.58 -17.64
CA SER A 120 2.56 -4.43 -17.44
C SER A 120 1.83 -5.77 -17.55
N TYR A 121 2.19 -6.61 -18.53
CA TYR A 121 1.60 -7.92 -18.69
C TYR A 121 1.91 -8.87 -17.52
N LEU A 122 3.19 -8.96 -17.13
CA LEU A 122 3.62 -9.81 -16.01
C LEU A 122 2.95 -9.40 -14.69
N LEU A 123 2.76 -8.09 -14.48
CA LEU A 123 2.04 -7.59 -13.32
C LEU A 123 0.58 -8.08 -13.30
N SER A 124 -0.13 -8.01 -14.42
CA SER A 124 -1.50 -8.54 -14.53
C SER A 124 -1.57 -10.05 -14.22
N GLN A 125 -0.60 -10.83 -14.70
CA GLN A 125 -0.52 -12.27 -14.40
C GLN A 125 -0.31 -12.54 -12.91
N VAL A 126 0.62 -11.81 -12.26
CA VAL A 126 0.89 -11.94 -10.82
C VAL A 126 -0.30 -11.51 -9.97
N LEU A 127 -1.09 -10.53 -10.40
CA LEU A 127 -2.30 -10.14 -9.68
C LEU A 127 -3.41 -11.17 -9.77
N SER A 128 -3.48 -11.86 -10.90
CA SER A 128 -4.48 -12.91 -11.14
C SER A 128 -4.12 -14.17 -10.36
N GLU A 129 -2.84 -14.55 -10.37
CA GLU A 129 -2.32 -15.70 -9.63
C GLU A 129 -1.00 -15.33 -8.92
N PRO A 130 -1.06 -14.88 -7.64
CA PRO A 130 0.12 -14.43 -6.89
C PRO A 130 1.22 -15.48 -6.74
N LYS A 131 0.87 -16.77 -6.80
CA LYS A 131 1.84 -17.89 -6.76
C LYS A 131 2.82 -17.86 -7.93
N ASN A 132 2.45 -17.24 -9.04
CA ASN A 132 3.29 -17.10 -10.22
C ASN A 132 4.37 -16.02 -10.08
N ASN A 133 4.42 -15.29 -8.96
CA ASN A 133 5.50 -14.33 -8.67
C ASN A 133 6.80 -15.02 -8.22
N THR A 134 7.29 -15.94 -9.05
CA THR A 134 8.56 -16.64 -8.91
C THR A 134 9.48 -16.22 -10.06
N LYS A 135 10.79 -16.22 -9.81
CA LYS A 135 11.72 -15.71 -10.81
C LYS A 135 11.70 -16.59 -12.06
N GLU A 136 11.64 -17.89 -11.85
CA GLU A 136 11.63 -18.94 -12.86
C GLU A 136 10.43 -18.82 -13.80
N PHE A 137 9.23 -18.62 -13.24
CA PHE A 137 8.01 -18.44 -14.02
C PHE A 137 8.08 -17.15 -14.86
N LEU A 138 8.45 -16.03 -14.23
CA LEU A 138 8.50 -14.74 -14.90
C LEU A 138 9.54 -14.72 -16.02
N GLU A 139 10.71 -15.32 -15.82
CA GLU A 139 11.74 -15.43 -16.87
C GLU A 139 11.27 -16.27 -18.07
N ALA A 140 10.57 -17.39 -17.82
CA ALA A 140 9.99 -18.20 -18.88
C ALA A 140 8.94 -17.42 -19.67
N GLU A 141 8.11 -16.64 -18.98
CA GLU A 141 7.07 -15.84 -19.60
C GLU A 141 7.65 -14.67 -20.41
N VAL A 142 8.71 -14.01 -19.92
CA VAL A 142 9.46 -13.00 -20.68
C VAL A 142 9.95 -13.56 -22.01
N LYS A 143 10.53 -14.77 -22.02
CA LYS A 143 11.01 -15.41 -23.26
C LYS A 143 9.88 -15.68 -24.25
N LYS A 144 8.68 -16.02 -23.79
CA LYS A 144 7.50 -16.19 -24.67
C LYS A 144 7.07 -14.85 -25.26
N LEU A 145 6.96 -13.82 -24.43
CA LEU A 145 6.57 -12.47 -24.85
C LEU A 145 7.56 -11.85 -25.84
N GLY A 146 8.84 -12.19 -25.73
CA GLY A 146 9.89 -11.77 -26.66
C GLY A 146 9.68 -12.25 -28.10
N LYS A 147 8.96 -13.36 -28.30
CA LYS A 147 8.66 -13.94 -29.62
C LYS A 147 7.44 -13.31 -30.29
N LEU A 148 6.69 -12.47 -29.57
CA LEU A 148 5.51 -11.81 -30.10
C LEU A 148 5.91 -10.60 -30.96
N SER A 149 5.06 -10.28 -31.95
CA SER A 149 5.17 -9.02 -32.67
C SER A 149 4.89 -7.85 -31.74
N ASP A 150 5.49 -6.70 -32.03
CA ASP A 150 5.34 -5.50 -31.20
C ASP A 150 3.87 -5.05 -31.12
N GLN A 151 3.10 -5.23 -32.18
CA GLN A 151 1.65 -4.94 -32.18
C GLN A 151 0.85 -5.88 -31.26
N ALA A 152 1.16 -7.18 -31.25
CA ALA A 152 0.50 -8.14 -30.37
C ALA A 152 0.84 -7.86 -28.90
N LEU A 153 2.11 -7.59 -28.61
CA LEU A 153 2.58 -7.24 -27.28
C LEU A 153 1.95 -5.92 -26.78
N GLN A 154 1.81 -4.92 -27.66
CA GLN A 154 1.15 -3.67 -27.32
C GLN A 154 -0.33 -3.87 -26.94
N LYS A 155 -1.07 -4.70 -27.69
CA LYS A 155 -2.47 -5.02 -27.36
C LYS A 155 -2.58 -5.73 -26.01
N LEU A 156 -1.73 -6.73 -25.76
CA LEU A 156 -1.69 -7.44 -24.47
C LEU A 156 -1.36 -6.50 -23.32
N ALA A 157 -0.38 -5.60 -23.49
CA ALA A 157 -0.02 -4.63 -22.47
C ALA A 157 -1.13 -3.61 -22.19
N GLN A 158 -1.87 -3.17 -23.22
CA GLN A 158 -3.02 -2.30 -23.04
C GLN A 158 -4.14 -2.99 -22.25
N GLN A 159 -4.44 -4.25 -22.58
CA GLN A 159 -5.43 -5.02 -21.83
C GLN A 159 -4.97 -5.23 -20.38
N ALA A 160 -3.71 -5.63 -20.18
CA ALA A 160 -3.14 -5.82 -18.85
C ALA A 160 -3.20 -4.53 -18.00
N LYS A 161 -2.97 -3.36 -18.59
CA LYS A 161 -3.14 -2.07 -17.89
C LYS A 161 -4.58 -1.84 -17.45
N LYS A 162 -5.56 -2.13 -18.30
CA LYS A 162 -6.98 -2.03 -17.95
C LYS A 162 -7.36 -3.00 -16.83
N ASP A 163 -6.84 -4.23 -16.87
CA ASP A 163 -7.11 -5.23 -15.83
C ASP A 163 -6.53 -4.80 -14.48
N VAL A 164 -5.29 -4.28 -14.48
CA VAL A 164 -4.63 -3.70 -13.30
C VAL A 164 -5.46 -2.55 -12.74
N GLU A 165 -5.86 -1.60 -13.59
CA GLU A 165 -6.68 -0.44 -13.21
C GLU A 165 -8.05 -0.84 -12.67
N TYR A 166 -8.68 -1.86 -13.26
CA TYR A 166 -9.94 -2.44 -12.77
C TYR A 166 -9.75 -3.05 -11.38
N VAL A 167 -8.68 -3.80 -11.15
CA VAL A 167 -8.36 -4.39 -9.84
C VAL A 167 -8.08 -3.31 -8.81
N GLU A 168 -7.30 -2.28 -9.15
CA GLU A 168 -7.05 -1.14 -8.27
C GLU A 168 -8.35 -0.42 -7.90
N THR A 169 -9.20 -0.13 -8.87
CA THR A 169 -10.50 0.53 -8.67
C THR A 169 -11.42 -0.33 -7.81
N LYS A 170 -11.49 -1.64 -8.06
CA LYS A 170 -12.29 -2.58 -7.25
C LYS A 170 -11.80 -2.62 -5.81
N ARG A 171 -10.47 -2.69 -5.57
CA ARG A 171 -9.88 -2.66 -4.23
C ARG A 171 -10.17 -1.34 -3.51
N ASP A 172 -10.04 -0.22 -4.22
CA ASP A 172 -10.37 1.11 -3.69
C ASP A 172 -11.83 1.18 -3.25
N ASN A 173 -12.76 0.75 -4.13
CA ASN A 173 -14.19 0.74 -3.85
C ASN A 173 -14.55 -0.19 -2.67
N MET A 174 -13.96 -1.38 -2.60
CA MET A 174 -14.15 -2.29 -1.46
C MET A 174 -13.67 -1.67 -0.14
N THR A 175 -12.52 -0.98 -0.16
CA THR A 175 -11.96 -0.31 1.02
C THR A 175 -12.83 0.88 1.44
N LYS A 176 -13.32 1.67 0.48
CA LYS A 176 -14.31 2.73 0.71
C LYS A 176 -15.59 2.21 1.36
N GLN A 177 -16.16 1.12 0.82
CA GLN A 177 -17.34 0.46 1.37
C GLN A 177 -17.10 -0.05 2.80
N LYS A 178 -15.97 -0.71 3.06
CA LYS A 178 -15.57 -1.21 4.39
C LYS A 178 -15.62 -0.11 5.47
N TYR A 179 -15.27 1.12 5.10
CA TYR A 179 -15.25 2.26 6.03
C TYR A 179 -16.41 3.23 5.86
N TRP A 180 -17.43 2.91 5.06
CA TRP A 180 -18.55 3.81 4.76
C TRP A 180 -18.07 5.21 4.33
N VAL A 181 -17.10 5.21 3.42
CA VAL A 181 -16.55 6.37 2.73
C VAL A 181 -17.13 6.39 1.32
N THR A 182 -17.63 7.54 0.89
CA THR A 182 -18.21 7.78 -0.44
C THR A 182 -17.20 8.49 -1.32
#